data_AF-A0A2N1TWI9-F1
#
_entry.id   AF-A0A2N1TWI9-F1
#
_cell.length_a   1.000
_cell.length_b   1.000
_cell.length_c   1.000
_cell.angle_alpha   90.00
_cell.angle_beta   90.00
_cell.angle_gamma   90.00
#
_symmetry.space_group_name_H-M   'P 1'
#
loop_
_entity.id
_entity.type
_entity.pdbx_description
1 polymer ?
#
loop_
_entity_poly.entity_id
_entity_poly.type
_entity_poly.pdbx_seq_one_letter_code
_entity_poly.pdbx_strand_id
1 'polypeptide(L)'
;MAEVYPTDNELLNIVNDTETGVEYITTGKAPYYLEFRKMLYRLILAAKRANDLRVFDEGGLDIGVKSGAFWCGTTLVEYAGSSGNTLADDRDNIYIYLDSAGSLVLNEYSAFPNMETTPHLRLAIVTTSGGDITSITDVRCNFYVPNNGA
;
A
#
# COMPACT_ATOMS: atom_id res chain seq x y z
N MET A 1 8.28 14.59 16.33
CA MET A 1 9.42 15.22 15.65
C MET A 1 8.90 15.63 14.27
N ALA A 2 8.89 16.91 13.93
CA ALA A 2 8.42 17.36 12.62
C ALA A 2 9.58 17.29 11.64
N GLU A 3 9.32 16.77 10.44
CA GLU A 3 10.28 16.83 9.34
C GLU A 3 10.54 18.30 9.00
N VAL A 4 11.81 18.70 8.96
CA VAL A 4 12.20 20.06 8.58
C VAL A 4 12.29 20.09 7.07
N TYR A 5 11.41 20.85 6.45
CA TYR A 5 11.47 21.08 5.01
C TYR A 5 12.68 21.96 4.66
N PRO A 6 13.37 21.70 3.53
CA PRO A 6 14.36 22.62 2.99
C PRO A 6 13.73 23.99 2.75
N THR A 7 14.52 25.04 2.93
CA THR A 7 14.12 26.41 2.62
C THR A 7 13.86 26.59 1.12
N ASP A 8 13.07 27.59 0.75
CA ASP A 8 12.80 27.91 -0.66
C ASP A 8 14.09 28.10 -1.47
N ASN A 9 15.10 28.74 -0.87
CA ASN A 9 16.38 28.96 -1.52
C ASN A 9 17.17 27.66 -1.71
N GLU A 10 17.06 26.71 -0.80
CA GLU A 10 17.65 25.37 -0.99
C GLU A 10 16.92 24.65 -2.13
N LEU A 11 15.59 24.61 -2.12
CA LEU A 11 14.78 23.96 -3.17
C LEU A 11 15.10 24.49 -4.58
N LEU A 12 15.25 25.81 -4.73
CA LEU A 12 15.56 26.44 -6.02
C LEU A 12 16.97 26.12 -6.56
N ASN A 13 17.89 25.68 -5.70
CA ASN A 13 19.27 25.36 -6.06
C ASN A 13 19.52 23.84 -6.22
N ILE A 14 18.53 23.00 -5.92
CA ILE A 14 18.64 21.55 -6.14
C ILE A 14 18.51 21.27 -7.64
N VAL A 15 19.50 20.57 -8.20
CA VAL A 15 19.52 20.18 -9.61
C VAL A 15 19.08 18.72 -9.79
N ASN A 16 19.30 17.89 -8.78
CA ASN A 16 18.82 16.52 -8.72
C ASN A 16 18.64 16.06 -7.26
N ASP A 17 17.79 15.08 -7.06
CA ASP A 17 17.73 14.32 -5.82
C ASP A 17 18.84 13.25 -5.84
N THR A 18 19.72 13.26 -4.84
CA THR A 18 20.91 12.39 -4.84
C THR A 18 20.60 10.92 -4.59
N GLU A 19 19.46 10.62 -3.96
CA GLU A 19 19.06 9.26 -3.60
C GLU A 19 18.36 8.56 -4.76
N THR A 20 17.41 9.24 -5.40
CA THR A 20 16.61 8.72 -6.52
C THR A 20 17.19 9.09 -7.90
N GLY A 21 18.16 10.01 -7.94
CA GLY A 21 18.77 10.55 -9.15
C GLY A 21 17.81 11.39 -10.00
N VAL A 22 16.64 11.78 -9.48
CA VAL A 22 15.62 12.55 -10.21
C VAL A 22 16.11 13.98 -10.41
N GLU A 23 16.25 14.40 -11.67
CA GLU A 23 16.61 15.78 -12.00
C GLU A 23 15.42 16.72 -11.80
N TYR A 24 15.67 17.88 -11.19
CA TYR A 24 14.69 18.95 -11.06
C TYR A 24 14.67 19.80 -12.34
N ILE A 25 13.51 20.38 -12.62
CA ILE A 25 13.36 21.31 -13.74
C ILE A 25 14.13 22.58 -13.38
N THR A 26 15.09 22.97 -14.23
CA THR A 26 15.84 24.21 -14.04
C THR A 26 14.90 25.42 -13.93
N THR A 27 15.11 26.25 -12.91
CA THR A 27 14.36 27.49 -12.70
C THR A 27 14.37 28.35 -13.96
N GLY A 28 13.19 28.77 -14.42
CA GLY A 28 13.02 29.59 -15.63
C GLY A 28 13.00 28.82 -16.96
N LYS A 29 13.05 27.48 -16.96
CA LYS A 29 13.00 26.67 -18.18
C LYS A 29 11.61 26.68 -18.85
N ALA A 30 11.57 26.98 -20.14
CA ALA A 30 10.40 26.81 -21.00
C ALA A 30 10.81 26.37 -22.43
N PRO A 31 10.12 25.40 -23.05
CA PRO A 31 9.08 24.53 -22.48
C PRO A 31 9.66 23.45 -21.53
N TYR A 32 8.89 23.02 -20.54
CA TYR A 32 9.34 22.09 -19.47
C TYR A 32 8.59 20.74 -19.45
N TYR A 33 7.74 20.47 -20.45
CA TYR A 33 6.83 19.33 -20.43
C TYR A 33 7.54 17.97 -20.38
N LEU A 34 8.69 17.84 -21.04
CA LEU A 34 9.44 16.57 -21.08
C LEU A 34 10.06 16.28 -19.70
N GLU A 35 10.68 17.27 -19.09
CA GLU A 35 11.32 17.19 -17.78
C GLU A 35 10.28 16.90 -16.71
N PHE A 36 9.13 17.57 -16.76
CA PHE A 36 8.01 17.28 -15.88
C PHE A 36 7.52 15.83 -16.01
N ARG A 37 7.37 15.32 -17.24
CA ARG A 37 6.98 13.92 -17.47
C ARG A 37 8.03 12.92 -16.95
N LYS A 38 9.32 13.21 -17.09
CA LYS A 38 10.40 12.36 -16.57
C LYS A 38 10.38 12.32 -15.03
N MET A 39 10.24 13.49 -14.39
CA MET A 39 10.14 13.61 -12.94
C MET A 39 8.93 12.83 -12.42
N LEU A 40 7.75 13.06 -12.99
CA LEU A 40 6.52 12.36 -12.62
C LEU A 40 6.64 10.84 -12.84
N TYR A 41 7.22 10.41 -13.96
CA TYR A 41 7.42 8.99 -14.26
C TYR A 41 8.26 8.29 -13.19
N ARG A 42 9.37 8.93 -12.75
CA ARG A 42 10.23 8.37 -11.70
C ARG A 42 9.58 8.38 -10.33
N LEU A 43 8.87 9.46 -9.99
CA LEU A 43 8.09 9.53 -8.76
C LEU A 43 7.07 8.38 -8.70
N ILE A 44 6.34 8.15 -9.79
CA ILE A 44 5.39 7.03 -9.90
C ILE A 44 6.11 5.70 -9.79
N LEU A 45 7.29 5.54 -10.41
CA LEU A 45 8.07 4.30 -10.31
C LEU A 45 8.45 3.97 -8.87
N ALA A 46 8.87 4.96 -8.07
CA ALA A 46 9.15 4.80 -6.65
C ALA A 46 7.87 4.48 -5.86
N ALA A 47 6.77 5.20 -6.14
CA ALA A 47 5.49 5.03 -5.46
C ALA A 47 4.75 3.72 -5.81
N LYS A 48 5.09 3.06 -6.93
CA LYS A 48 4.44 1.81 -7.36
C LYS A 48 4.55 0.71 -6.30
N ARG A 49 5.75 0.50 -5.74
CA ARG A 49 5.95 -0.53 -4.70
C ARG A 49 5.16 -0.25 -3.43
N ALA A 50 4.98 1.02 -3.07
CA ALA A 50 4.16 1.41 -1.92
C ALA A 50 2.66 1.09 -2.12
N ASN A 51 2.22 0.85 -3.36
CA ASN A 51 0.86 0.44 -3.68
C ASN A 51 0.67 -1.09 -3.74
N ASP A 52 1.74 -1.88 -3.63
CA ASP A 52 1.64 -3.34 -3.66
C ASP A 52 0.75 -3.82 -2.50
N LEU A 53 -0.20 -4.72 -2.79
CA LEU A 53 -1.14 -5.29 -1.81
C LEU A 53 -2.06 -4.27 -1.10
N ARG A 54 -2.11 -3.03 -1.58
CA ARG A 54 -2.98 -2.00 -1.01
C ARG A 54 -4.45 -2.36 -1.21
N VAL A 55 -5.24 -2.25 -0.14
CA VAL A 55 -6.70 -2.32 -0.17
C VAL A 55 -7.27 -0.96 -0.56
N PHE A 56 -8.27 -0.94 -1.43
CA PHE A 56 -8.98 0.27 -1.85
C PHE A 56 -10.48 0.01 -1.98
N ASP A 57 -11.25 1.07 -1.78
CA ASP A 57 -12.70 1.09 -1.91
C ASP A 57 -13.11 1.10 -3.39
N GLU A 58 -14.05 0.23 -3.76
CA GLU A 58 -14.66 0.15 -5.10
C GLU A 58 -16.07 0.76 -5.14
N GLY A 59 -16.59 1.18 -3.99
CA GLY A 59 -17.91 1.74 -3.76
C GLY A 59 -18.85 0.77 -3.03
N GLY A 60 -19.68 1.29 -2.13
CA GLY A 60 -20.59 0.48 -1.34
C GLY A 60 -19.82 -0.40 -0.36
N LEU A 61 -20.08 -1.70 -0.37
CA LEU A 61 -19.39 -2.67 0.50
C LEU A 61 -18.25 -3.42 -0.22
N ASP A 62 -17.94 -3.06 -1.46
CA ASP A 62 -16.94 -3.77 -2.26
C ASP A 62 -15.54 -3.16 -2.11
N ILE A 63 -14.55 -4.03 -1.96
CA ILE A 63 -13.14 -3.64 -1.97
C ILE A 63 -12.35 -4.35 -3.08
N GLY A 64 -11.35 -3.63 -3.56
CA GLY A 64 -10.27 -4.17 -4.37
C GLY A 64 -8.96 -4.27 -3.59
N VAL A 65 -8.10 -5.20 -4.00
CA VAL A 65 -6.74 -5.34 -3.47
C VAL A 65 -5.77 -5.37 -4.63
N LYS A 66 -4.76 -4.49 -4.59
CA LYS A 66 -3.72 -4.45 -5.64
C LYS A 66 -2.86 -5.71 -5.61
N SER A 67 -2.28 -6.04 -6.76
CA SER A 67 -1.29 -7.10 -6.86
C SER A 67 -0.04 -6.78 -6.05
N GLY A 68 0.77 -7.80 -5.78
CA GLY A 68 2.04 -7.65 -5.07
C GLY A 68 2.61 -9.01 -4.65
N ALA A 69 3.62 -9.00 -3.80
CA ALA A 69 4.22 -10.22 -3.27
C ALA A 69 4.72 -10.02 -1.85
N PHE A 70 4.82 -11.11 -1.09
CA PHE A 70 5.37 -11.11 0.26
C PHE A 70 6.13 -12.40 0.54
N TRP A 71 6.99 -12.37 1.55
CA TRP A 71 7.76 -13.53 2.00
C TRP A 71 7.03 -14.22 3.16
N CYS A 72 6.76 -15.51 2.99
CA CYS A 72 6.35 -16.41 4.06
C CYS A 72 7.53 -17.33 4.38
N GLY A 73 8.28 -17.02 5.44
CA GLY A 73 9.57 -17.62 5.73
C GLY A 73 10.56 -17.43 4.57
N THR A 74 10.85 -18.50 3.85
CA THR A 74 11.77 -18.52 2.69
C THR A 74 11.05 -18.62 1.35
N THR A 75 9.71 -18.57 1.34
CA THR A 75 8.90 -18.69 0.13
C THR A 75 8.38 -17.32 -0.25
N LEU A 76 8.62 -16.90 -1.49
CA LEU A 76 7.98 -15.72 -2.06
C LEU A 76 6.57 -16.12 -2.53
N VAL A 77 5.56 -15.48 -1.98
CA VAL A 77 4.15 -15.67 -2.33
C VAL A 77 3.70 -14.47 -3.16
N GLU A 78 3.25 -14.74 -4.38
CA GLU A 78 2.72 -13.71 -5.28
C GLU A 78 1.20 -13.65 -5.19
N TYR A 79 0.66 -12.44 -5.25
CA TYR A 79 -0.78 -12.18 -5.27
C TYR A 79 -1.14 -11.34 -6.49
N ALA A 80 -2.03 -11.85 -7.33
CA ALA A 80 -2.40 -11.22 -8.60
C ALA A 80 -3.30 -9.98 -8.44
N GLY A 81 -3.79 -9.70 -7.23
CA GLY A 81 -4.84 -8.70 -6.99
C GLY A 81 -6.24 -9.31 -7.07
N SER A 82 -7.22 -8.58 -6.58
CA SER A 82 -8.64 -8.92 -6.68
C SER A 82 -9.53 -7.67 -6.68
N SER A 83 -10.79 -7.85 -7.06
CA SER A 83 -11.85 -6.83 -7.14
C SER A 83 -13.20 -7.49 -6.88
N GLY A 84 -14.20 -6.70 -6.46
CA GLY A 84 -15.57 -7.15 -6.20
C GLY A 84 -15.66 -8.00 -4.94
N ASN A 85 -14.81 -7.74 -3.94
CA ASN A 85 -14.84 -8.46 -2.68
C ASN A 85 -15.82 -7.77 -1.74
N THR A 86 -17.04 -8.29 -1.64
CA THR A 86 -18.09 -7.70 -0.82
C THR A 86 -17.86 -7.98 0.67
N LEU A 87 -17.86 -6.92 1.47
CA LEU A 87 -17.77 -6.96 2.92
C LEU A 87 -19.15 -7.04 3.57
N ALA A 88 -19.18 -7.47 4.83
CA ALA A 88 -20.39 -7.38 5.64
C ALA A 88 -20.68 -5.94 6.04
N ASP A 89 -21.97 -5.62 6.19
CA ASP A 89 -22.45 -4.30 6.60
C ASP A 89 -22.47 -4.14 8.14
N ASP A 90 -22.49 -2.89 8.58
CA ASP A 90 -22.55 -2.48 9.99
C ASP A 90 -21.52 -3.21 10.86
N ARG A 91 -20.25 -3.06 10.49
CA ARG A 91 -19.11 -3.62 11.22
C ARG A 91 -18.08 -2.56 11.53
N ASP A 92 -17.74 -2.47 12.81
CA ASP A 92 -16.70 -1.56 13.30
C ASP A 92 -15.32 -1.93 12.73
N ASN A 93 -15.03 -3.24 12.64
CA ASN A 93 -13.74 -3.74 12.19
C ASN A 93 -13.89 -5.05 11.39
N ILE A 94 -13.47 -5.02 10.14
CA ILE A 94 -13.26 -6.19 9.29
C ILE A 94 -11.76 -6.30 9.02
N TYR A 95 -11.19 -7.47 9.34
CA TYR A 95 -9.74 -7.68 9.33
C TYR A 95 -9.32 -8.38 8.04
N ILE A 96 -8.66 -7.65 7.16
CA ILE A 96 -8.28 -8.10 5.83
C ILE A 96 -6.82 -8.53 5.82
N TYR A 97 -6.56 -9.76 5.39
CA TYR A 97 -5.23 -10.31 5.29
C TYR A 97 -5.09 -11.33 4.16
N LEU A 98 -3.85 -11.61 3.75
CA LEU A 98 -3.52 -12.76 2.91
C LEU A 98 -3.00 -13.87 3.81
N ASP A 99 -3.51 -15.09 3.67
CA ASP A 99 -2.93 -16.25 4.35
C ASP A 99 -1.56 -16.64 3.75
N SER A 100 -0.88 -17.62 4.34
CA SER A 100 0.42 -18.11 3.84
C SER A 100 0.40 -18.68 2.42
N ALA A 101 -0.77 -19.01 1.87
CA ALA A 101 -0.93 -19.46 0.51
C ALA A 101 -1.23 -18.31 -0.47
N GLY A 102 -1.36 -17.07 0.02
CA GLY A 102 -1.69 -15.90 -0.78
C GLY A 102 -3.18 -15.78 -1.08
N SER A 103 -4.05 -16.43 -0.30
CA SER A 103 -5.51 -16.28 -0.44
C SER A 103 -6.03 -15.12 0.40
N LEU A 104 -6.93 -14.32 -0.17
CA LEU A 104 -7.55 -13.19 0.52
C LEU A 104 -8.59 -13.66 1.53
N VAL A 105 -8.48 -13.16 2.74
CA VAL A 105 -9.40 -13.45 3.84
C VAL A 105 -10.05 -12.15 4.34
N LEU A 106 -11.37 -12.18 4.48
CA LEU A 106 -12.25 -11.05 4.80
C LEU A 106 -13.08 -11.34 6.04
N ASN A 107 -12.42 -11.68 7.14
CA ASN A 107 -13.11 -12.22 8.30
C ASN A 107 -13.48 -11.13 9.31
N GLU A 108 -14.69 -11.25 9.85
CA GLU A 108 -15.21 -10.48 10.97
C GLU A 108 -14.63 -11.02 12.30
N TYR A 109 -13.34 -10.77 12.53
CA TYR A 109 -12.73 -11.06 13.82
C TYR A 109 -12.84 -9.87 14.78
N SER A 110 -12.56 -10.10 16.07
CA SER A 110 -12.32 -9.01 17.01
C SER A 110 -10.89 -8.44 16.92
N ALA A 111 -9.97 -9.20 16.30
CA ALA A 111 -8.57 -8.85 16.06
C ALA A 111 -7.98 -9.71 14.94
N PHE A 112 -6.84 -9.32 14.37
CA PHE A 112 -6.05 -10.23 13.53
C PHE A 112 -5.68 -11.52 14.29
N PRO A 113 -5.64 -12.69 13.62
CA PRO A 113 -5.08 -13.90 14.22
C PRO A 113 -3.65 -13.71 14.74
N ASN A 114 -3.18 -14.61 15.60
CA ASN A 114 -1.78 -14.62 15.99
C ASN A 114 -0.94 -15.14 14.80
N MET A 115 0.03 -14.32 14.35
CA MET A 115 0.93 -14.67 13.23
C MET A 115 1.82 -15.88 13.54
N GLU A 116 2.07 -16.19 14.82
CA GLU A 116 2.84 -17.38 15.23
C GLU A 116 2.05 -18.69 15.06
N THR A 117 0.72 -18.65 15.11
CA THR A 117 -0.13 -19.85 14.95
C THR A 117 -0.81 -19.90 13.59
N THR A 118 -0.94 -18.74 12.95
CA THR A 118 -1.59 -18.58 11.65
C THR A 118 -0.80 -17.56 10.86
N PRO A 119 0.23 -17.96 10.11
CA PRO A 119 1.00 -17.07 9.26
C PRO A 119 0.10 -16.36 8.24
N HIS A 120 0.09 -15.04 8.26
CA HIS A 120 -0.64 -14.20 7.33
C HIS A 120 0.06 -12.85 7.16
N LEU A 121 -0.20 -12.15 6.05
CA LEU A 121 0.16 -10.76 5.86
C LEU A 121 -1.07 -9.88 6.09
N ARG A 122 -1.00 -9.00 7.10
CA ARG A 122 -2.06 -8.02 7.38
C ARG A 122 -2.09 -6.97 6.28
N LEU A 123 -3.29 -6.62 5.81
CA LEU A 123 -3.46 -5.61 4.77
C LEU A 123 -4.18 -4.37 5.30
N ALA A 124 -5.40 -4.52 5.81
CA ALA A 124 -6.21 -3.40 6.24
C ALA A 124 -7.20 -3.79 7.34
N ILE A 125 -7.70 -2.79 8.06
CA ILE A 125 -8.89 -2.87 8.90
C ILE A 125 -9.93 -1.94 8.29
N VAL A 126 -11.12 -2.47 8.00
CA VAL A 126 -12.20 -1.72 7.33
C VAL A 126 -13.40 -1.57 8.24
N THR A 127 -14.02 -0.39 8.21
CA THR A 127 -15.25 -0.09 8.93
C THR A 127 -16.38 0.13 7.91
N THR A 128 -17.50 -0.55 8.08
CA THR A 128 -18.68 -0.45 7.23
C THR A 128 -19.89 0.01 8.04
N SER A 129 -20.75 0.83 7.44
CA SER A 129 -22.05 1.17 8.02
C SER A 129 -23.01 1.69 6.97
N GLY A 130 -24.28 1.29 7.07
CA GLY A 130 -25.33 1.79 6.19
C GLY A 130 -25.15 1.44 4.71
N GLY A 131 -24.53 0.29 4.44
CA GLY A 131 -24.28 -0.21 3.09
C GLY A 131 -23.07 0.40 2.40
N ASP A 132 -22.18 1.07 3.14
CA ASP A 132 -21.00 1.73 2.60
C ASP A 132 -19.75 1.54 3.48
N ILE A 133 -18.57 1.74 2.90
CA ILE A 133 -17.30 1.75 3.61
C ILE A 133 -17.04 3.17 4.15
N THR A 134 -16.87 3.27 5.47
CA THR A 134 -16.64 4.56 6.14
C THR A 134 -15.16 4.83 6.41
N SER A 135 -14.35 3.78 6.55
CA SER A 135 -12.90 3.92 6.70
C SER A 135 -12.13 2.68 6.27
N ILE A 136 -10.92 2.90 5.75
CA ILE A 136 -9.92 1.85 5.49
C ILE A 136 -8.63 2.27 6.19
N THR A 137 -8.25 1.55 7.23
CA THR A 137 -6.97 1.74 7.92
C THR A 137 -5.95 0.77 7.33
N ASP A 138 -4.94 1.31 6.65
CA ASP A 138 -3.81 0.53 6.15
C ASP A 138 -2.92 0.05 7.29
N VAL A 139 -2.72 -1.27 7.38
CA VAL A 139 -1.90 -1.90 8.42
C VAL A 139 -0.86 -2.85 7.82
N ARG A 140 -0.54 -2.68 6.53
CA ARG A 140 0.51 -3.47 5.86
C ARG A 140 1.81 -3.35 6.64
N CYS A 141 2.33 -4.48 7.09
CA CYS A 141 3.63 -4.57 7.76
C CYS A 141 4.74 -4.89 6.76
N ASN A 142 6.00 -4.86 7.24
CA ASN A 142 7.13 -5.41 6.49
C ASN A 142 6.76 -6.80 5.96
N PHE A 143 7.09 -7.07 4.70
CA PHE A 143 6.62 -8.23 3.92
C PHE A 143 7.13 -9.59 4.40
N TYR A 144 7.64 -9.72 5.63
CA TYR A 144 8.12 -10.98 6.18
C TYR A 144 7.10 -11.54 7.18
N VAL A 145 6.57 -12.72 6.86
CA VAL A 145 5.67 -13.49 7.71
C VAL A 145 6.43 -14.72 8.21
N PRO A 146 6.42 -15.03 9.52
CA PRO A 146 7.04 -16.25 10.03
C PRO A 146 6.40 -17.49 9.42
N ASN A 147 7.20 -18.49 9.07
CA ASN A 147 6.68 -19.77 8.60
C ASN A 147 6.36 -20.66 9.81
N ASN A 148 5.14 -21.18 9.87
CA ASN A 148 4.83 -22.30 10.76
C ASN A 148 5.33 -23.55 10.03
N GLY A 149 6.53 -24.00 10.38
CA GLY A 149 7.31 -24.97 9.63
C GLY A 149 6.57 -26.24 9.15
N ALA A 150 7.21 -26.87 8.17
CA ALA A 150 6.88 -28.18 7.58
C ALA A 150 6.57 -29.28 8.61
#